data_AF-A0A2Y9NVA2-F1
#
_entry.id   AF-A0A2Y9NVA2-F1
#
_cell.length_a   1.000
_cell.length_b   1.000
_cell.length_c   1.000
_cell.angle_alpha   90.00
_cell.angle_beta   90.00
_cell.angle_gamma   90.00
#
_symmetry.space_group_name_H-M   'P 1'
#
loop_
_entity.id
_entity.type
_entity.pdbx_description
1 polymer ?
#
loop_
_entity_poly.entity_id
_entity_poly.type
_entity_poly.pdbx_seq_one_letter_code
_entity_poly.pdbx_strand_id
1 'polypeptide(L)'
;MWVPGVGLLSRLMLSALTRAGRFCILKSGAVRLMDVPAVNRRGLSDYYPHLMPSVGFGKSSSRVYRCRSETKRYITSPRVAETLVRILRGKRKSCQLFLECNPGPGILTRALLESGAKVIALESDETFIPQLKSLGKKVNGRLEVVYCDFFKLDPRSRGILTPPVMTSDMLFQYLGIEAQPWSKGAPLKAIGILPPKNERSALWKLLHDLYSCTSIYKYGRLELNLFITEKECRKIMANPQNPGLYQALSVLCQIACGIKLLHTESCLSFDTYTANGQLAKQKHRESLEQNLCFIQLTPHRNLFTGSLTPFNYDVFFHMLRQCFMKRNAKLIDHLHSLSPIDAMHILKQIKKNKDVKVIDMYPEDFQHLFETIECSKDDNYKWLYDDFMEDVII
;
A
#
# COMPACT_ATOMS: atom_id res chain seq x y z
N MET A 1 38.37 -18.20 -12.20
CA MET A 1 39.69 -17.86 -11.64
C MET A 1 39.71 -16.37 -11.37
N TRP A 2 39.88 -16.00 -10.11
CA TRP A 2 39.92 -14.62 -9.65
C TRP A 2 41.36 -14.09 -9.65
N VAL A 3 41.55 -12.83 -10.03
CA VAL A 3 42.74 -12.04 -9.70
C VAL A 3 42.25 -10.64 -9.28
N PRO A 4 42.61 -10.14 -8.08
CA PRO A 4 42.24 -8.82 -7.61
C PRO A 4 43.38 -7.81 -7.81
N GLY A 5 43.03 -6.54 -8.07
CA GLY A 5 43.95 -5.43 -7.91
C GLY A 5 43.57 -4.21 -8.74
N VAL A 6 43.20 -3.12 -8.06
CA VAL A 6 44.01 -1.89 -7.93
C VAL A 6 43.07 -0.82 -7.38
N GLY A 7 43.37 -0.34 -6.17
CA GLY A 7 42.67 0.76 -5.53
C GLY A 7 43.00 2.10 -6.19
N LEU A 8 42.00 3.00 -6.24
CA LEU A 8 42.23 4.41 -6.50
C LEU A 8 41.32 5.30 -5.65
N LEU A 9 42.01 6.08 -4.81
CA LEU A 9 41.83 7.50 -4.47
C LEU A 9 40.49 8.00 -3.93
N SER A 10 40.49 8.20 -2.61
CA SER A 10 39.65 9.13 -1.86
C SER A 10 39.72 10.53 -2.48
N ARG A 11 38.60 11.03 -3.01
CA ARG A 11 38.50 12.40 -3.52
C ARG A 11 38.46 13.40 -2.36
N LEU A 12 39.40 14.35 -2.39
CA LEU A 12 39.39 15.59 -1.61
C LEU A 12 38.13 16.41 -1.94
N MET A 13 37.32 16.73 -0.93
CA MET A 13 36.33 17.80 -1.02
C MET A 13 37.05 19.15 -0.95
N LEU A 14 36.99 19.93 -2.02
CA LEU A 14 37.29 21.37 -1.97
C LEU A 14 36.06 22.10 -1.42
N SER A 15 36.19 22.60 -0.19
CA SER A 15 35.30 23.60 0.39
C SER A 15 35.69 24.98 -0.13
N ALA A 16 34.80 25.65 -0.86
CA ALA A 16 34.88 27.09 -1.10
C ALA A 16 33.70 27.77 -0.37
N LEU A 17 33.99 28.33 0.79
CA LEU A 17 33.13 29.23 1.54
C LEU A 17 33.46 30.66 1.13
N THR A 18 32.52 31.39 0.51
CA THR A 18 32.35 32.84 0.71
C THR A 18 30.90 33.24 0.43
N ARG A 19 30.12 33.54 1.48
CA ARG A 19 29.61 34.90 1.79
C ARG A 19 28.58 34.82 2.93
N ALA A 20 28.73 35.76 3.85
CA ALA A 20 28.04 35.85 5.13
C ALA A 20 26.53 36.10 5.00
N GLY A 21 25.74 35.32 5.74
CA GLY A 21 24.34 35.57 6.08
C GLY A 21 24.07 34.98 7.46
N ARG A 22 23.72 35.84 8.42
CA ARG A 22 23.51 35.47 9.83
C ARG A 22 22.33 34.51 9.97
N PHE A 23 22.57 33.31 10.50
CA PHE A 23 21.52 32.51 11.12
C PHE A 23 22.02 32.00 12.47
N CYS A 24 21.25 32.33 13.51
CA CYS A 24 21.51 31.97 14.90
C CYS A 24 21.54 30.45 15.07
N ILE A 25 22.69 29.93 15.50
CA ILE A 25 22.87 28.53 15.88
C ILE A 25 22.29 28.35 17.28
N LEU A 26 21.13 27.70 17.38
CA LEU A 26 20.69 27.11 18.65
C LEU A 26 21.47 25.80 18.85
N LYS A 27 22.46 25.85 19.74
CA LYS A 27 23.20 24.67 20.21
C LYS A 27 22.24 23.73 20.94
N SER A 28 22.16 22.47 20.50
CA SER A 28 21.77 21.35 21.38
C SER A 28 22.85 20.27 21.25
N GLY A 29 23.37 19.84 22.40
CA GLY A 29 24.62 19.11 22.55
C GLY A 29 24.62 17.71 21.94
N ALA A 30 25.67 17.41 21.19
CA ALA A 30 26.00 16.07 20.74
C ALA A 30 26.65 15.29 21.88
N VAL A 31 26.00 14.21 22.33
CA VAL A 31 26.68 13.10 23.00
C VAL A 31 27.25 12.21 21.89
N ARG A 32 28.58 12.10 21.87
CA ARG A 32 29.31 11.19 20.98
C ARG A 32 28.99 9.76 21.38
N LEU A 33 28.34 8.99 20.49
CA LEU A 33 28.38 7.53 20.56
C LEU A 33 29.24 7.03 19.40
N MET A 34 30.16 6.14 19.78
CA MET A 34 31.24 5.56 19.00
C MET A 34 30.80 4.92 17.67
N ASP A 35 31.77 4.88 16.76
CA ASP A 35 31.77 4.26 15.45
C ASP A 35 31.16 2.85 15.43
N VAL A 36 30.22 2.62 14.50
CA VAL A 36 29.78 1.28 14.08
C VAL A 36 30.18 1.10 12.62
N PRO A 37 30.91 0.04 12.24
CA PRO A 37 31.45 -0.10 10.88
C PRO A 37 30.34 -0.28 9.84
N ALA A 38 30.56 0.28 8.66
CA ALA A 38 29.77 0.01 7.46
C ALA A 38 29.83 -1.49 7.13
N VAL A 39 28.71 -2.20 7.25
CA VAL A 39 28.56 -3.58 6.80
C VAL A 39 27.85 -3.58 5.46
N ASN A 40 28.59 -3.98 4.41
CA ASN A 40 28.05 -4.35 3.11
C ASN A 40 26.91 -5.35 3.27
N ARG A 41 25.72 -5.05 2.73
CA ARG A 41 24.59 -5.99 2.67
C ARG A 41 24.16 -6.20 1.23
N ARG A 42 24.80 -7.17 0.56
CA ARG A 42 24.17 -7.98 -0.49
C ARG A 42 23.70 -9.27 0.18
N GLY A 43 22.46 -9.67 -0.09
CA GLY A 43 21.88 -10.94 0.39
C GLY A 43 20.66 -10.73 1.28
N LEU A 44 19.49 -10.62 0.66
CA LEU A 44 18.21 -10.87 1.32
C LEU A 44 17.83 -12.33 1.01
N SER A 45 18.18 -13.24 1.91
CA SER A 45 17.48 -14.52 2.07
C SER A 45 17.72 -15.03 3.49
N ASP A 46 16.68 -15.61 4.05
CA ASP A 46 16.68 -16.50 5.23
C ASP A 46 16.78 -15.81 6.60
N TYR A 47 15.69 -15.20 7.05
CA TYR A 47 15.39 -15.12 8.49
C TYR A 47 13.88 -15.27 8.75
N TYR A 48 13.50 -16.43 9.29
CA TYR A 48 12.17 -16.69 9.84
C TYR A 48 12.13 -16.24 11.32
N PRO A 49 11.31 -15.26 11.71
CA PRO A 49 11.10 -14.98 13.13
C PRO A 49 10.23 -16.09 13.74
N HIS A 50 10.77 -16.80 14.73
CA HIS A 50 10.03 -17.78 15.52
C HIS A 50 9.04 -17.11 16.48
N LEU A 51 7.78 -17.57 16.48
CA LEU A 51 6.77 -17.24 17.47
C LEU A 51 7.04 -18.01 18.78
N MET A 52 7.02 -17.31 19.91
CA MET A 52 7.01 -17.94 21.24
C MET A 52 5.57 -18.19 21.69
N PRO A 53 5.26 -19.35 22.32
CA PRO A 53 4.02 -19.53 23.06
C PRO A 53 3.97 -18.52 24.21
N SER A 54 2.79 -17.99 24.50
CA SER A 54 2.58 -17.03 25.59
C SER A 54 2.99 -17.61 26.94
N VAL A 55 4.14 -17.17 27.47
CA VAL A 55 4.56 -17.41 28.85
C VAL A 55 4.91 -16.06 29.50
N GLY A 56 4.39 -15.87 30.71
CA GLY A 56 4.31 -14.59 31.40
C GLY A 56 5.63 -14.01 31.90
N PHE A 57 5.64 -12.67 31.91
CA PHE A 57 6.44 -11.72 32.69
C PHE A 57 7.98 -11.79 32.69
N GLY A 58 8.57 -10.74 32.12
CA GLY A 58 9.92 -10.22 32.43
C GLY A 58 10.21 -8.99 31.58
N LYS A 59 10.21 -7.78 32.19
CA LYS A 59 10.44 -6.50 31.49
C LYS A 59 11.83 -6.50 30.84
N SER A 60 11.86 -6.57 29.52
CA SER A 60 12.99 -6.25 28.66
C SER A 60 12.51 -5.24 27.61
N SER A 61 13.26 -4.15 27.43
CA SER A 61 12.93 -3.04 26.54
C SER A 61 13.05 -3.43 25.06
N SER A 62 12.09 -4.21 24.58
CA SER A 62 11.82 -4.35 23.15
C SER A 62 10.81 -3.28 22.73
N ARG A 63 11.00 -2.69 21.55
CA ARG A 63 10.09 -1.69 20.97
C ARG A 63 8.84 -2.43 20.48
N VAL A 64 7.97 -2.84 21.41
CA VAL A 64 6.70 -3.52 21.14
C VAL A 64 5.87 -2.63 20.20
N TYR A 65 5.35 -3.21 19.12
CA TYR A 65 4.44 -2.52 18.22
C TYR A 65 3.12 -2.23 18.97
N ARG A 66 3.01 -1.06 19.60
CA ARG A 66 1.78 -0.65 20.28
C ARG A 66 0.73 -0.30 19.23
N CYS A 67 -0.24 -1.20 19.03
CA CYS A 67 -1.45 -0.90 18.30
C CYS A 67 -2.19 0.24 19.03
N ARG A 68 -2.23 1.43 18.43
CA ARG A 68 -3.04 2.55 18.95
C ARG A 68 -4.52 2.17 18.84
N SER A 69 -5.36 2.72 19.73
CA SER A 69 -6.81 2.54 19.68
C SER A 69 -7.36 3.17 18.39
N GLU A 70 -7.64 2.33 17.39
CA GLU A 70 -8.17 2.75 16.09
C GLU A 70 -9.68 2.52 16.05
N THR A 71 -10.42 3.51 15.55
CA THR A 71 -11.85 3.40 15.27
C THR A 71 -12.05 2.67 13.96
N LYS A 72 -12.86 1.60 13.96
CA LYS A 72 -13.15 0.78 12.77
C LYS A 72 -14.63 0.88 12.41
N ARG A 73 -14.93 0.71 11.12
CA ARG A 73 -16.30 0.63 10.60
C ARG A 73 -16.64 -0.83 10.32
N TYR A 74 -17.88 -1.23 10.54
CA TYR A 74 -18.39 -2.55 10.20
C TYR A 74 -19.69 -2.46 9.42
N ILE A 75 -19.93 -3.44 8.56
CA ILE A 75 -21.20 -3.60 7.86
C ILE A 75 -22.19 -4.20 8.86
N THR A 76 -23.18 -3.41 9.27
CA THR A 76 -24.22 -3.85 10.20
C THR A 76 -25.60 -3.96 9.57
N SER A 77 -25.80 -3.34 8.39
CA SER A 77 -27.02 -3.46 7.60
C SER A 77 -27.06 -4.75 6.76
N PRO A 78 -28.03 -5.66 6.99
CA PRO A 78 -28.21 -6.87 6.17
C PRO A 78 -28.48 -6.54 4.69
N ARG A 79 -29.25 -5.48 4.43
CA ARG A 79 -29.53 -4.99 3.06
C ARG A 79 -28.24 -4.66 2.30
N VAL A 80 -27.28 -4.02 2.97
CA VAL A 80 -25.98 -3.71 2.36
C VAL A 80 -25.21 -4.99 2.10
N ALA A 81 -25.13 -5.89 3.08
CA ALA A 81 -24.45 -7.18 2.90
C ALA A 81 -25.02 -7.99 1.71
N GLU A 82 -26.34 -8.10 1.59
CA GLU A 82 -27.01 -8.76 0.46
C GLU A 82 -26.70 -8.08 -0.88
N THR A 83 -26.63 -6.75 -0.90
CA THR A 83 -26.27 -5.98 -2.08
C THR A 83 -24.84 -6.28 -2.52
N LEU A 84 -23.90 -6.32 -1.58
CA LEU A 84 -22.49 -6.65 -1.86
C LEU A 84 -22.35 -8.08 -2.37
N VAL A 85 -23.04 -9.05 -1.78
CA VAL A 85 -23.06 -10.44 -2.25
C VAL A 85 -23.54 -10.52 -3.71
N ARG A 86 -24.63 -9.82 -4.05
CA ARG A 86 -25.14 -9.77 -5.44
C ARG A 86 -24.10 -9.19 -6.41
N ILE A 87 -23.43 -8.12 -6.02
CA ILE A 87 -22.38 -7.47 -6.82
C ILE A 87 -21.20 -8.42 -7.03
N LEU A 88 -20.70 -9.06 -5.97
CA LEU A 88 -19.47 -9.87 -6.00
C LEU A 88 -19.62 -11.20 -6.74
N ARG A 89 -20.79 -11.83 -6.65
CA ARG A 89 -21.08 -13.07 -7.39
C ARG A 89 -21.16 -12.82 -8.90
N GLY A 90 -21.70 -11.66 -9.30
CA GLY A 90 -21.96 -11.35 -10.70
C GLY A 90 -22.74 -12.48 -11.39
N LYS A 91 -22.35 -12.84 -12.63
CA LYS A 91 -22.97 -13.95 -13.40
C LYS A 91 -22.35 -15.33 -13.12
N ARG A 92 -21.33 -15.44 -12.26
CA ARG A 92 -20.57 -16.69 -12.08
C ARG A 92 -21.22 -17.58 -11.01
N LYS A 93 -21.31 -18.88 -11.33
CA LYS A 93 -21.86 -19.92 -10.45
C LYS A 93 -20.80 -20.70 -9.65
N SER A 94 -19.51 -20.44 -9.85
CA SER A 94 -18.43 -21.18 -9.16
C SER A 94 -18.30 -20.76 -7.69
N CYS A 95 -17.95 -21.70 -6.81
CA CYS A 95 -17.60 -21.43 -5.42
C CYS A 95 -16.42 -20.43 -5.38
N GLN A 96 -16.65 -19.24 -4.81
CA GLN A 96 -15.64 -18.20 -4.65
C GLN A 96 -15.06 -18.26 -3.23
N LEU A 97 -13.74 -18.08 -3.12
CA LEU A 97 -13.04 -17.91 -1.87
C LEU A 97 -12.84 -16.41 -1.59
N PHE A 98 -13.38 -15.93 -0.48
CA PHE A 98 -13.22 -14.55 -0.03
C PHE A 98 -12.37 -14.47 1.23
N LEU A 99 -11.46 -13.50 1.24
CA LEU A 99 -10.76 -13.02 2.42
C LEU A 99 -11.50 -11.78 2.94
N GLU A 100 -12.29 -11.93 3.99
CA GLU A 100 -13.05 -10.83 4.59
C GLU A 100 -12.23 -10.16 5.70
N CYS A 101 -11.91 -8.88 5.52
CA CYS A 101 -11.05 -8.11 6.40
C CYS A 101 -11.91 -7.33 7.40
N ASN A 102 -11.71 -7.61 8.70
CA ASN A 102 -12.45 -7.02 9.82
C ASN A 102 -13.98 -7.20 9.69
N PRO A 103 -14.48 -8.45 9.69
CA PRO A 103 -15.93 -8.73 9.60
C PRO A 103 -16.75 -8.18 10.77
N GLY A 104 -16.14 -8.01 11.95
CA GLY A 104 -16.80 -7.56 13.18
C GLY A 104 -17.99 -8.45 13.55
N PRO A 105 -19.22 -7.92 13.66
CA PRO A 105 -20.41 -8.72 13.97
C PRO A 105 -20.70 -9.86 12.99
N GLY A 106 -20.09 -9.88 11.80
CA GLY A 106 -20.17 -10.98 10.84
C GLY A 106 -21.45 -10.98 9.99
N ILE A 107 -22.06 -9.81 9.78
CA ILE A 107 -23.27 -9.67 8.93
C ILE A 107 -22.94 -10.00 7.47
N LEU A 108 -21.85 -9.41 6.94
CA LEU A 108 -21.37 -9.74 5.60
C LEU A 108 -20.86 -11.19 5.52
N THR A 109 -20.11 -11.66 6.53
CA THR A 109 -19.70 -13.07 6.63
C THR A 109 -20.88 -14.03 6.48
N ARG A 110 -21.98 -13.79 7.20
CA ARG A 110 -23.19 -14.61 7.11
C ARG A 110 -23.78 -14.58 5.70
N ALA A 111 -23.96 -13.40 5.12
CA ALA A 111 -24.53 -13.24 3.79
C ALA A 111 -23.67 -13.94 2.71
N LEU A 112 -22.34 -13.86 2.81
CA LEU A 112 -21.41 -14.56 1.91
C LEU A 112 -21.56 -16.10 2.05
N LEU A 113 -21.64 -16.62 3.26
CA LEU A 113 -21.81 -18.05 3.52
C LEU A 113 -23.16 -18.59 3.03
N GLU A 114 -24.24 -17.84 3.26
CA GLU A 114 -25.59 -18.16 2.75
C GLU A 114 -25.64 -18.16 1.22
N SER A 115 -24.80 -17.35 0.58
CA SER A 115 -24.66 -17.33 -0.88
C SER A 115 -23.91 -18.52 -1.48
N GLY A 116 -23.35 -19.40 -0.65
CA GLY A 116 -22.57 -20.57 -1.05
C GLY A 116 -21.06 -20.35 -1.11
N ALA A 117 -20.56 -19.17 -0.73
CA ALA A 117 -19.13 -18.87 -0.76
C ALA A 117 -18.35 -19.59 0.37
N LYS A 118 -17.03 -19.69 0.20
CA LYS A 118 -16.09 -19.99 1.29
C LYS A 118 -15.45 -18.68 1.76
N VAL A 119 -15.35 -18.49 3.07
CA VAL A 119 -14.88 -17.25 3.68
C VAL A 119 -13.73 -17.53 4.63
N ILE A 120 -12.69 -16.70 4.55
CA ILE A 120 -11.61 -16.59 5.53
C ILE A 120 -11.76 -15.21 6.15
N ALA A 121 -12.18 -15.17 7.41
CA ALA A 121 -12.37 -13.96 8.20
C ALA A 121 -11.05 -13.59 8.89
N LEU A 122 -10.44 -12.48 8.49
CA LEU A 122 -9.31 -11.86 9.18
C LEU A 122 -9.84 -10.81 10.14
N GLU A 123 -9.99 -11.17 11.41
CA GLU A 123 -10.51 -10.28 12.44
C GLU A 123 -9.37 -9.78 13.33
N SER A 124 -9.30 -8.47 13.54
CA SER A 124 -8.25 -7.83 14.34
C SER A 124 -8.71 -7.44 15.74
N ASP A 125 -10.01 -7.47 16.02
CA ASP A 125 -10.58 -7.31 17.37
C ASP A 125 -11.04 -8.68 17.91
N GLU A 126 -10.32 -9.17 18.91
CA GLU A 126 -10.52 -10.50 19.48
C GLU A 126 -11.93 -10.68 20.07
N THR A 127 -12.61 -9.58 20.42
CA THR A 127 -13.97 -9.62 20.99
C THR A 127 -15.01 -10.19 20.04
N PHE A 128 -14.81 -10.06 18.71
CA PHE A 128 -15.74 -10.61 17.71
C PHE A 128 -15.45 -12.07 17.34
N ILE A 129 -14.26 -12.59 17.65
CA ILE A 129 -13.83 -13.94 17.27
C ILE A 129 -14.76 -15.05 17.80
N PRO A 130 -15.22 -15.05 19.07
CA PRO A 130 -16.12 -16.09 19.56
C PRO A 130 -17.42 -16.18 18.77
N GLN A 131 -18.00 -15.03 18.40
CA GLN A 131 -19.23 -14.96 17.61
C GLN A 131 -19.00 -15.48 16.17
N LEU A 132 -17.90 -15.10 15.53
CA LEU A 132 -17.54 -15.57 14.19
C LEU A 132 -17.26 -17.09 14.18
N LYS A 133 -16.56 -17.62 15.18
CA LYS A 133 -16.34 -19.07 15.32
C LYS A 133 -17.65 -19.83 15.56
N SER A 134 -18.59 -19.26 16.32
CA SER A 134 -19.92 -19.83 16.50
C SER A 134 -20.72 -19.89 15.19
N LEU A 135 -20.61 -18.87 14.34
CA LEU A 135 -21.16 -18.88 12.98
C LEU A 135 -20.54 -20.03 12.14
N GLY A 136 -19.23 -20.24 12.26
CA GLY A 136 -18.49 -21.29 11.54
C GLY A 136 -18.97 -22.71 11.82
N LYS A 137 -19.34 -23.00 13.08
CA LYS A 137 -19.88 -24.32 13.49
C LYS A 137 -21.15 -24.71 12.73
N LYS A 138 -21.92 -23.75 12.23
CA LYS A 138 -23.19 -23.98 11.52
C LYS A 138 -23.01 -24.23 10.01
N VAL A 139 -21.85 -23.92 9.43
CA VAL A 139 -21.65 -23.87 7.97
C VAL A 139 -20.66 -24.90 7.43
N ASN A 140 -20.30 -25.90 8.24
CA ASN A 140 -19.53 -27.10 7.90
C ASN A 140 -18.25 -26.82 7.09
N GLY A 141 -17.24 -26.20 7.72
CA GLY A 141 -15.90 -26.00 7.13
C GLY A 141 -15.78 -24.90 6.06
N ARG A 142 -16.85 -24.13 5.81
CA ARG A 142 -16.84 -23.02 4.84
C ARG A 142 -16.38 -21.67 5.41
N LEU A 143 -16.15 -21.59 6.73
CA LEU A 143 -15.62 -20.41 7.41
C LEU A 143 -14.35 -20.78 8.19
N GLU A 144 -13.27 -20.06 7.91
CA GLU A 144 -12.06 -20.03 8.73
C GLU A 144 -11.95 -18.66 9.40
N VAL A 145 -11.63 -18.61 10.70
CA VAL A 145 -11.53 -17.35 11.45
C VAL A 145 -10.13 -17.21 12.01
N VAL A 146 -9.40 -16.17 11.58
CA VAL A 146 -8.01 -15.92 11.95
C VAL A 146 -7.92 -14.58 12.69
N TYR A 147 -7.21 -14.57 13.83
CA TYR A 147 -6.90 -13.33 14.55
C TYR A 147 -5.77 -12.59 13.84
N CYS A 148 -6.12 -11.71 12.92
CA CYS A 148 -5.20 -11.04 12.00
C CYS A 148 -5.73 -9.67 11.56
N ASP A 149 -4.87 -8.66 11.54
CA ASP A 149 -5.16 -7.35 10.96
C ASP A 149 -4.57 -7.25 9.55
N PHE A 150 -5.43 -7.36 8.53
CA PHE A 150 -5.03 -7.30 7.12
C PHE A 150 -4.23 -6.04 6.78
N PHE A 151 -4.59 -4.88 7.32
CA PHE A 151 -3.93 -3.61 7.00
C PHE A 151 -2.59 -3.44 7.72
N LYS A 152 -2.25 -4.34 8.64
CA LYS A 152 -0.97 -4.39 9.35
C LYS A 152 -0.10 -5.58 8.95
N LEU A 153 -0.49 -6.34 7.92
CA LEU A 153 0.36 -7.40 7.37
C LEU A 153 1.70 -6.85 6.91
N ASP A 154 2.77 -7.59 7.20
CA ASP A 154 4.14 -7.27 6.77
C ASP A 154 4.57 -5.84 7.16
N PRO A 155 4.64 -5.52 8.46
CA PRO A 155 5.07 -4.21 8.91
C PRO A 155 6.53 -3.95 8.49
N ARG A 156 6.82 -2.74 8.01
CA ARG A 156 8.17 -2.36 7.55
C ARG A 156 9.20 -2.25 8.68
N SER A 157 8.74 -1.99 9.89
CA SER A 157 9.63 -1.88 11.04
C SER A 157 10.10 -3.26 11.52
N ARG A 158 11.40 -3.38 11.74
CA ARG A 158 12.00 -4.58 12.35
C ARG A 158 11.62 -4.62 13.83
N GLY A 159 10.73 -5.53 14.20
CA GLY A 159 10.27 -5.70 15.58
C GLY A 159 9.66 -7.08 15.80
N ILE A 160 9.46 -7.43 17.07
CA ILE A 160 8.74 -8.65 17.45
C ILE A 160 7.28 -8.47 17.02
N LEU A 161 6.79 -9.41 16.21
CA LEU A 161 5.40 -9.43 15.79
C LEU A 161 4.55 -10.08 16.89
N THR A 162 3.48 -9.38 17.28
CA THR A 162 2.48 -9.89 18.21
C THR A 162 1.13 -9.85 17.52
N PRO A 163 0.29 -10.89 17.66
CA PRO A 163 -1.08 -10.85 17.17
C PRO A 163 -1.79 -9.55 17.62
N PRO A 164 -2.63 -8.95 16.75
CA PRO A 164 -3.10 -9.45 15.46
C PRO A 164 -2.15 -9.17 14.27
N VAL A 165 -0.93 -8.68 14.50
CA VAL A 165 0.05 -8.37 13.45
C VAL A 165 0.84 -9.63 13.08
N MET A 166 0.93 -9.94 11.79
CA MET A 166 1.70 -11.09 11.26
C MET A 166 2.22 -10.81 9.83
N THR A 167 2.98 -11.74 9.28
CA THR A 167 3.39 -11.69 7.87
C THR A 167 2.36 -12.39 6.98
N SER A 168 2.25 -11.94 5.73
CA SER A 168 1.43 -12.63 4.72
C SER A 168 1.91 -14.06 4.48
N ASP A 169 3.22 -14.30 4.56
CA ASP A 169 3.81 -15.65 4.44
C ASP A 169 3.27 -16.59 5.53
N MET A 170 3.26 -16.16 6.79
CA MET A 170 2.69 -16.95 7.90
C MET A 170 1.21 -17.22 7.67
N LEU A 171 0.45 -16.18 7.29
CA LEU A 171 -0.98 -16.29 7.08
C LEU A 171 -1.32 -17.27 5.94
N PHE A 172 -0.70 -17.11 4.77
CA PHE A 172 -1.04 -17.91 3.60
C PHE A 172 -0.47 -19.32 3.67
N GLN A 173 0.66 -19.53 4.35
CA GLN A 173 1.12 -20.88 4.71
C GLN A 173 0.11 -21.59 5.62
N TYR A 174 -0.37 -20.92 6.68
CA TYR A 174 -1.41 -21.48 7.56
C TYR A 174 -2.69 -21.84 6.79
N LEU A 175 -3.09 -21.01 5.83
CA LEU A 175 -4.29 -21.22 5.01
C LEU A 175 -4.09 -22.20 3.84
N GLY A 176 -2.87 -22.68 3.60
CA GLY A 176 -2.54 -23.52 2.44
C GLY A 176 -2.71 -22.81 1.09
N ILE A 177 -2.50 -21.49 1.05
CA ILE A 177 -2.59 -20.69 -0.18
C ILE A 177 -1.22 -20.66 -0.85
N GLU A 178 -1.14 -21.22 -2.05
CA GLU A 178 0.08 -21.23 -2.85
C GLU A 178 0.22 -19.99 -3.73
N ALA A 179 1.45 -19.51 -3.86
CA ALA A 179 1.76 -18.38 -4.73
C ALA A 179 1.50 -18.74 -6.21
N GLN A 180 0.84 -17.85 -6.93
CA GLN A 180 0.59 -18.02 -8.36
C GLN A 180 1.42 -17.00 -9.16
N PRO A 181 1.90 -17.38 -10.37
CA PRO A 181 2.55 -16.43 -11.26
C PRO A 181 1.66 -15.21 -11.52
N TRP A 182 2.27 -14.01 -11.61
CA TRP A 182 1.56 -12.75 -11.85
C TRP A 182 0.58 -12.83 -13.03
N SER A 183 0.97 -13.54 -14.10
CA SER A 183 0.15 -13.75 -15.29
C SER A 183 -1.17 -14.49 -15.03
N LYS A 184 -1.19 -15.45 -14.09
CA LYS A 184 -2.36 -16.29 -13.75
C LYS A 184 -3.33 -15.58 -12.81
N GLY A 185 -2.81 -14.76 -11.88
CA GLY A 185 -3.60 -14.06 -10.86
C GLY A 185 -3.85 -14.90 -9.60
N ALA A 186 -4.36 -14.25 -8.54
CA ALA A 186 -4.58 -14.91 -7.26
C ALA A 186 -5.87 -15.76 -7.26
N PRO A 187 -5.91 -16.87 -6.50
CA PRO A 187 -7.08 -17.76 -6.45
C PRO A 187 -8.20 -17.27 -5.52
N LEU A 188 -8.06 -16.10 -4.90
CA LEU A 188 -9.02 -15.51 -3.97
C LEU A 188 -9.23 -14.01 -4.23
N LYS A 189 -10.20 -13.45 -3.53
CA LYS A 189 -10.50 -12.00 -3.52
C LYS A 189 -10.56 -11.50 -2.10
N ALA A 190 -10.06 -10.31 -1.83
CA ALA A 190 -10.23 -9.68 -0.53
C ALA A 190 -11.39 -8.68 -0.54
N ILE A 191 -12.13 -8.62 0.56
CA ILE A 191 -13.17 -7.63 0.80
C ILE A 191 -12.97 -6.99 2.17
N GLY A 192 -13.19 -5.67 2.26
CA GLY A 192 -13.04 -4.97 3.54
C GLY A 192 -13.41 -3.50 3.47
N ILE A 193 -13.11 -2.80 4.56
CA ILE A 193 -13.28 -1.35 4.68
C ILE A 193 -11.93 -0.74 5.04
N LEU A 194 -11.50 0.29 4.31
CA LEU A 194 -10.28 1.01 4.68
C LEU A 194 -10.41 1.65 6.06
N PRO A 195 -9.34 1.67 6.87
CA PRO A 195 -9.38 2.31 8.19
C PRO A 195 -9.72 3.81 8.06
N PRO A 196 -10.79 4.32 8.69
CA PRO A 196 -11.31 5.67 8.43
C PRO A 196 -10.30 6.80 8.61
N LYS A 197 -9.35 6.66 9.54
CA LYS A 197 -8.33 7.67 9.83
C LYS A 197 -7.08 7.53 8.97
N ASN A 198 -6.87 6.36 8.36
CA ASN A 198 -5.61 5.99 7.70
C ASN A 198 -5.82 5.51 6.25
N GLU A 199 -6.94 5.84 5.60
CA GLU A 199 -7.25 5.37 4.23
C GLU A 199 -6.10 5.65 3.25
N ARG A 200 -5.55 6.88 3.28
CA ARG A 200 -4.41 7.26 2.44
C ARG A 200 -3.16 6.43 2.72
N SER A 201 -2.79 6.25 4.00
CA SER A 201 -1.60 5.47 4.38
C SER A 201 -1.76 3.99 4.00
N ALA A 202 -2.96 3.42 4.21
CA ALA A 202 -3.29 2.07 3.79
C ALA A 202 -3.18 1.90 2.26
N LEU A 203 -3.68 2.85 1.47
CA LEU A 203 -3.52 2.83 0.00
C LEU A 203 -2.05 2.90 -0.42
N TRP A 204 -1.25 3.77 0.20
CA TRP A 204 0.19 3.83 -0.08
C TRP A 204 0.88 2.51 0.23
N LYS A 205 0.59 1.90 1.39
CA LYS A 205 1.14 0.60 1.75
C LYS A 205 0.78 -0.46 0.72
N LEU A 206 -0.51 -0.57 0.37
CA LEU A 206 -1.00 -1.54 -0.61
C LEU A 206 -0.37 -1.34 -1.98
N LEU A 207 -0.17 -0.10 -2.43
CA LEU A 207 0.51 0.17 -3.69
C LEU A 207 1.98 -0.20 -3.63
N HIS A 208 2.70 0.14 -2.55
CA HIS A 208 4.07 -0.33 -2.41
C HIS A 208 4.14 -1.84 -2.48
N ASP A 209 3.33 -2.56 -1.69
CA ASP A 209 3.29 -4.03 -1.71
C ASP A 209 2.98 -4.59 -3.12
N LEU A 210 2.11 -3.90 -3.89
CA LEU A 210 1.76 -4.28 -5.25
C LEU A 210 2.93 -4.08 -6.21
N TYR A 211 3.53 -2.88 -6.23
CA TYR A 211 4.62 -2.55 -7.14
C TYR A 211 5.90 -3.33 -6.83
N SER A 212 6.18 -3.63 -5.55
CA SER A 212 7.30 -4.49 -5.15
C SER A 212 7.02 -5.98 -5.28
N CYS A 213 5.79 -6.39 -5.64
CA CYS A 213 5.35 -7.79 -5.64
C CYS A 213 5.60 -8.51 -4.28
N THR A 214 5.41 -7.80 -3.18
CA THR A 214 5.57 -8.35 -1.82
C THR A 214 4.21 -8.49 -1.12
N SER A 215 4.23 -8.93 0.15
CA SER A 215 3.03 -9.16 0.94
C SER A 215 2.04 -10.09 0.20
N ILE A 216 0.74 -9.78 0.26
CA ILE A 216 -0.33 -10.45 -0.46
C ILE A 216 -0.10 -10.57 -1.98
N TYR A 217 0.69 -9.67 -2.59
CA TYR A 217 0.96 -9.67 -4.04
C TYR A 217 2.10 -10.61 -4.44
N LYS A 218 2.89 -11.11 -3.47
CA LYS A 218 3.79 -12.26 -3.67
C LYS A 218 3.03 -13.49 -4.17
N TYR A 219 1.74 -13.58 -3.83
CA TYR A 219 0.87 -14.71 -4.16
C TYR A 219 0.05 -14.51 -5.45
N GLY A 220 0.35 -13.44 -6.19
CA GLY A 220 -0.28 -13.10 -7.46
C GLY A 220 -1.18 -11.88 -7.37
N ARG A 221 -1.88 -11.60 -8.47
CA ARG A 221 -2.76 -10.43 -8.60
C ARG A 221 -4.03 -10.58 -7.77
N LEU A 222 -3.96 -10.25 -6.49
CA LEU A 222 -5.11 -10.25 -5.59
C LEU A 222 -6.05 -9.09 -5.94
N GLU A 223 -7.31 -9.42 -6.23
CA GLU A 223 -8.37 -8.42 -6.40
C GLU A 223 -8.84 -7.93 -5.02
N LEU A 224 -8.84 -6.61 -4.83
CA LEU A 224 -9.31 -5.97 -3.61
C LEU A 224 -10.64 -5.27 -3.85
N ASN A 225 -11.65 -5.59 -3.05
CA ASN A 225 -12.96 -4.93 -3.06
C ASN A 225 -13.14 -4.19 -1.74
N LEU A 226 -12.96 -2.86 -1.75
CA LEU A 226 -12.81 -2.08 -0.53
C LEU A 226 -13.86 -0.97 -0.47
N PHE A 227 -14.41 -0.74 0.72
CA PHE A 227 -15.04 0.55 1.00
C PHE A 227 -13.99 1.60 1.31
N ILE A 228 -14.18 2.78 0.71
CA ILE A 228 -13.37 3.99 0.90
C ILE A 228 -14.30 5.20 0.96
N THR A 229 -13.90 6.28 1.61
CA THR A 229 -14.65 7.54 1.53
C THR A 229 -14.80 8.03 0.09
N GLU A 230 -15.95 8.63 -0.24
CA GLU A 230 -16.21 9.22 -1.55
C GLU A 230 -15.12 10.23 -1.95
N LYS A 231 -14.62 11.01 -0.99
CA LYS A 231 -13.52 11.95 -1.18
C LYS A 231 -12.25 11.27 -1.69
N GLU A 232 -11.78 10.21 -1.03
CA GLU A 232 -10.57 9.51 -1.46
C GLU A 232 -10.82 8.69 -2.74
N CYS A 233 -12.02 8.14 -2.94
CA CYS A 233 -12.43 7.51 -4.20
C CYS A 233 -12.27 8.46 -5.39
N ARG A 234 -12.82 9.68 -5.28
CA ARG A 234 -12.72 10.70 -6.33
C ARG A 234 -11.27 11.10 -6.60
N LYS A 235 -10.42 11.13 -5.58
CA LYS A 235 -8.99 11.42 -5.76
C LYS A 235 -8.26 10.30 -6.49
N ILE A 236 -8.43 9.03 -6.13
CA ILE A 236 -7.71 7.94 -6.81
C ILE A 236 -8.14 7.79 -8.27
N MET A 237 -9.37 8.18 -8.61
CA MET A 237 -9.90 8.21 -9.98
C MET A 237 -9.68 9.55 -10.70
N ALA A 238 -9.07 10.55 -10.05
CA ALA A 238 -8.83 11.84 -10.66
C ALA A 238 -7.73 11.77 -11.73
N ASN A 239 -7.82 12.67 -12.70
CA ASN A 239 -6.98 12.75 -13.90
C ASN A 239 -6.94 14.22 -14.36
N PRO A 240 -6.27 14.57 -15.48
CA PRO A 240 -6.22 15.95 -15.98
C PRO A 240 -7.58 16.63 -16.18
N GLN A 241 -8.67 15.88 -16.42
CA GLN A 241 -10.02 16.47 -16.49
C GLN A 241 -10.54 16.98 -15.14
N ASN A 242 -10.01 16.47 -14.03
CA ASN A 242 -10.39 16.84 -12.67
C ASN A 242 -9.15 17.26 -11.86
N PRO A 243 -8.43 18.31 -12.28
CA PRO A 243 -7.09 18.59 -11.81
C PRO A 243 -7.07 18.86 -10.30
N GLY A 244 -8.12 19.47 -9.73
CA GLY A 244 -8.20 19.79 -8.30
C GLY A 244 -8.02 18.59 -7.35
N LEU A 245 -8.34 17.38 -7.82
CA LEU A 245 -8.21 16.14 -7.04
C LEU A 245 -7.04 15.24 -7.49
N TYR A 246 -6.41 15.57 -8.62
CA TYR A 246 -5.38 14.76 -9.24
C TYR A 246 -4.04 14.86 -8.49
N GLN A 247 -3.50 13.70 -8.11
CA GLN A 247 -2.31 13.57 -7.28
C GLN A 247 -1.49 12.33 -7.69
N ALA A 248 -0.26 12.21 -7.18
CA ALA A 248 0.60 11.05 -7.45
C ALA A 248 -0.08 9.70 -7.15
N LEU A 249 -0.89 9.62 -6.08
CA LEU A 249 -1.64 8.42 -5.75
C LEU A 249 -2.68 8.03 -6.82
N SER A 250 -3.25 9.02 -7.52
CA SER A 250 -4.17 8.79 -8.63
C SER A 250 -3.46 8.09 -9.78
N VAL A 251 -2.27 8.57 -10.14
CA VAL A 251 -1.42 8.00 -11.19
C VAL A 251 -1.01 6.58 -10.83
N LEU A 252 -0.47 6.38 -9.62
CA LEU A 252 -0.01 5.07 -9.15
C LEU A 252 -1.13 4.03 -9.15
N CYS A 253 -2.32 4.39 -8.64
CA CYS A 253 -3.47 3.50 -8.63
C CYS A 253 -3.94 3.14 -10.05
N GLN A 254 -4.05 4.13 -10.96
CA GLN A 254 -4.59 3.92 -12.31
C GLN A 254 -3.64 3.11 -13.20
N ILE A 255 -2.31 3.28 -13.05
CA ILE A 255 -1.32 2.44 -13.75
C ILE A 255 -1.34 1.02 -13.21
N ALA A 256 -1.41 0.85 -11.89
CA ALA A 256 -1.33 -0.46 -11.26
C ALA A 256 -2.60 -1.30 -11.46
N CYS A 257 -3.77 -0.66 -11.42
CA CYS A 257 -5.05 -1.32 -11.26
C CYS A 257 -6.14 -0.76 -12.16
N GLY A 258 -6.97 -1.67 -12.68
CA GLY A 258 -8.30 -1.32 -13.15
C GLY A 258 -9.18 -0.98 -11.94
N ILE A 259 -9.64 0.27 -11.87
CA ILE A 259 -10.49 0.78 -10.77
C ILE A 259 -11.95 0.82 -11.24
N LYS A 260 -12.86 0.18 -10.51
CA LYS A 260 -14.30 0.25 -10.76
C LYS A 260 -15.05 0.67 -9.51
N LEU A 261 -15.92 1.66 -9.62
CA LEU A 261 -16.91 1.97 -8.60
C LEU A 261 -18.09 1.00 -8.75
N LEU A 262 -18.33 0.16 -7.75
CA LEU A 262 -19.35 -0.89 -7.79
C LEU A 262 -20.64 -0.51 -7.06
N HIS A 263 -20.53 0.25 -5.97
CA HIS A 263 -21.67 0.71 -5.16
C HIS A 263 -21.31 1.97 -4.38
N THR A 264 -22.31 2.77 -4.04
CA THR A 264 -22.18 3.90 -3.12
C THR A 264 -23.22 3.75 -2.03
N GLU A 265 -22.79 3.84 -0.77
CA GLU A 265 -23.62 3.60 0.41
C GLU A 265 -23.47 4.74 1.41
N SER A 266 -24.57 5.10 2.08
CA SER A 266 -24.50 6.12 3.14
C SER A 266 -23.66 5.61 4.31
N CYS A 267 -22.84 6.49 4.92
CA CYS A 267 -22.11 6.12 6.16
C CYS A 267 -23.04 5.66 7.30
N LEU A 268 -24.34 6.01 7.27
CA LEU A 268 -25.32 5.57 8.27
C LEU A 268 -25.56 4.06 8.27
N SER A 269 -25.22 3.37 7.19
CA SER A 269 -25.33 1.91 7.08
C SER A 269 -24.17 1.16 7.76
N PHE A 270 -23.24 1.89 8.41
CA PHE A 270 -22.05 1.36 9.07
C PHE A 270 -21.97 1.82 10.51
N ASP A 271 -21.72 0.88 11.41
CA ASP A 271 -21.43 1.20 12.81
C ASP A 271 -19.93 1.37 13.04
N THR A 272 -19.58 2.36 13.86
CA THR A 272 -18.19 2.61 14.25
C THR A 272 -17.96 2.09 15.65
N TYR A 273 -16.96 1.22 15.83
CA TYR A 273 -16.57 0.75 17.15
C TYR A 273 -15.17 1.23 17.50
N THR A 274 -14.97 1.41 18.81
CA THR A 274 -13.66 1.65 19.42
C THR A 274 -12.82 0.38 19.39
N ALA A 275 -11.52 0.49 19.66
CA ALA A 275 -10.61 -0.66 19.68
C ALA A 275 -10.91 -1.73 20.74
N ASN A 276 -11.87 -1.48 21.64
CA ASN A 276 -12.29 -2.41 22.69
C ASN A 276 -13.66 -3.05 22.38
N GLY A 277 -14.10 -3.06 21.12
CA GLY A 277 -15.40 -3.62 20.72
C GLY A 277 -16.62 -2.86 21.23
N GLN A 278 -16.47 -1.64 21.77
CA GLN A 278 -17.60 -0.81 22.22
C GLN A 278 -18.05 0.15 21.12
N LEU A 279 -19.36 0.27 20.92
CA LEU A 279 -19.96 1.21 19.97
C LEU A 279 -19.51 2.64 20.31
N ALA A 280 -18.85 3.30 19.36
CA ALA A 280 -18.40 4.67 19.56
C ALA A 280 -19.62 5.60 19.50
N LYS A 281 -19.82 6.42 20.56
CA LYS A 281 -20.81 7.51 20.49
C LYS A 281 -20.43 8.42 19.32
N GLN A 282 -21.32 8.57 18.34
CA GLN A 282 -21.12 9.52 17.24
C GLN A 282 -20.92 10.91 17.85
N LYS A 283 -19.70 11.43 17.78
CA LYS A 283 -19.47 12.85 18.04
C LYS A 283 -20.20 13.60 16.92
N HIS A 284 -21.18 14.40 17.30
CA HIS A 284 -22.08 15.22 16.46
C HIS A 284 -21.41 16.19 15.46
N ARG A 285 -20.11 16.04 15.13
CA ARG A 285 -19.30 17.07 14.50
C ARG A 285 -18.54 16.68 13.22
N GLU A 286 -18.52 15.43 12.79
CA GLU A 286 -17.89 15.05 11.51
C GLU A 286 -18.96 14.67 10.47
N SER A 287 -19.53 15.73 9.87
CA SER A 287 -20.31 15.78 8.62
C SER A 287 -21.30 14.63 8.36
N LEU A 288 -22.59 14.93 8.57
CA LEU A 288 -23.78 14.13 8.28
C LEU A 288 -23.97 13.66 6.82
N GLU A 289 -23.00 13.87 5.92
CA GLU A 289 -23.14 13.66 4.46
C GLU A 289 -21.91 12.98 3.84
N GLN A 290 -21.36 11.95 4.49
CA GLN A 290 -20.29 11.16 3.86
C GLN A 290 -20.85 9.84 3.33
N ASN A 291 -20.69 9.59 2.03
CA ASN A 291 -20.91 8.27 1.45
C ASN A 291 -19.59 7.49 1.46
N LEU A 292 -19.71 6.16 1.51
CA LEU A 292 -18.63 5.24 1.21
C LEU A 292 -18.85 4.65 -0.18
N CYS A 293 -17.78 4.65 -0.96
CA CYS A 293 -17.70 4.02 -2.26
C CYS A 293 -17.13 2.62 -2.09
N PHE A 294 -17.87 1.62 -2.57
CA PHE A 294 -17.37 0.26 -2.73
C PHE A 294 -16.64 0.16 -4.07
N ILE A 295 -15.32 0.09 -4.02
CA ILE A 295 -14.46 0.05 -5.20
C ILE A 295 -13.84 -1.33 -5.39
N GLN A 296 -13.64 -1.71 -6.65
CA GLN A 296 -12.85 -2.86 -7.06
C GLN A 296 -11.51 -2.38 -7.62
N LEU A 297 -10.42 -2.88 -7.07
CA LEU A 297 -9.06 -2.69 -7.54
C LEU A 297 -8.56 -4.03 -8.09
N THR A 298 -8.34 -4.09 -9.42
CA THR A 298 -7.84 -5.29 -10.10
C THR A 298 -6.46 -5.01 -10.68
N PRO A 299 -5.38 -5.60 -10.12
CA PRO A 299 -4.03 -5.39 -10.65
C PRO A 299 -3.93 -5.80 -12.13
N HIS A 300 -3.32 -4.94 -12.93
CA HIS A 300 -3.13 -5.15 -14.36
C HIS A 300 -2.14 -6.29 -14.62
N ARG A 301 -2.50 -7.19 -15.53
CA ARG A 301 -1.64 -8.31 -15.93
C ARG A 301 -0.34 -7.84 -16.58
N ASN A 302 -0.39 -6.70 -17.27
CA ASN A 302 0.69 -6.11 -18.04
C ASN A 302 1.42 -4.97 -17.31
N LEU A 303 1.25 -4.82 -15.99
CA LEU A 303 1.93 -3.76 -15.23
C LEU A 303 3.46 -3.78 -15.41
N PHE A 304 4.06 -4.97 -15.42
CA PHE A 304 5.51 -5.16 -15.49
C PHE A 304 6.00 -5.71 -16.85
N THR A 305 5.31 -5.39 -17.95
CA THR A 305 5.74 -5.86 -19.29
C THR A 305 6.70 -4.91 -19.99
N GLY A 306 6.85 -3.67 -19.50
CA GLY A 306 7.79 -2.68 -20.00
C GLY A 306 9.07 -2.63 -19.17
N SER A 307 9.69 -1.44 -19.09
CA SER A 307 10.90 -1.21 -18.27
C SER A 307 10.59 -0.95 -16.80
N LEU A 308 9.32 -0.73 -16.47
CA LEU A 308 8.86 -0.69 -15.09
C LEU A 308 8.81 -2.11 -14.52
N THR A 309 9.56 -2.33 -13.44
CA THR A 309 9.73 -3.64 -12.79
C THR A 309 9.57 -3.50 -11.27
N PRO A 310 9.41 -4.61 -10.55
CA PRO A 310 9.43 -4.57 -9.08
C PRO A 310 10.76 -4.13 -8.46
N PHE A 311 11.83 -3.99 -9.25
CA PHE A 311 13.16 -3.61 -8.77
C PHE A 311 13.49 -2.12 -8.93
N ASN A 312 12.72 -1.38 -9.73
CA ASN A 312 12.93 0.06 -9.99
C ASN A 312 11.66 0.90 -9.76
N TYR A 313 10.65 0.33 -9.10
CA TYR A 313 9.37 1.01 -8.87
C TYR A 313 9.47 2.19 -7.89
N ASP A 314 10.43 2.14 -6.97
CA ASP A 314 10.78 3.20 -6.02
C ASP A 314 11.25 4.46 -6.74
N VAL A 315 12.08 4.31 -7.77
CA VAL A 315 12.48 5.41 -8.66
C VAL A 315 11.25 6.02 -9.36
N PHE A 316 10.31 5.18 -9.82
CA PHE A 316 9.06 5.66 -10.40
C PHE A 316 8.20 6.44 -9.38
N PHE A 317 8.12 5.95 -8.15
CA PHE A 317 7.41 6.63 -7.05
C PHE A 317 8.05 7.97 -6.73
N HIS A 318 9.38 8.02 -6.68
CA HIS A 318 10.14 9.25 -6.48
C HIS A 318 9.86 10.27 -7.58
N MET A 319 9.96 9.85 -8.86
CA MET A 319 9.66 10.69 -10.02
C MET A 319 8.27 11.34 -9.88
N LEU A 320 7.25 10.53 -9.59
CA LEU A 320 5.88 11.04 -9.42
C LEU A 320 5.77 12.00 -8.24
N ARG A 321 6.39 11.68 -7.09
CA ARG A 321 6.37 12.57 -5.93
C ARG A 321 6.95 13.93 -6.27
N GLN A 322 8.13 13.97 -6.90
CA GLN A 322 8.78 15.22 -7.31
C GLN A 322 7.92 16.04 -8.29
N CYS A 323 7.41 15.39 -9.34
CA CYS A 323 6.52 16.02 -10.31
C CYS A 323 5.31 16.70 -9.62
N PHE A 324 4.66 15.99 -8.69
CA PHE A 324 3.47 16.50 -8.02
C PHE A 324 3.75 17.53 -6.91
N MET A 325 4.99 17.71 -6.44
CA MET A 325 5.36 18.81 -5.53
C MET A 325 5.12 20.18 -6.18
N LYS A 326 5.41 20.30 -7.48
CA LYS A 326 5.08 21.49 -8.29
C LYS A 326 4.24 21.08 -9.50
N ARG A 327 3.08 20.49 -9.25
CA ARG A 327 2.13 19.98 -10.26
C ARG A 327 1.74 20.97 -11.37
N ASN A 328 1.77 22.28 -11.10
CA ASN A 328 1.41 23.30 -12.10
C ASN A 328 2.62 23.80 -12.93
N ALA A 329 3.84 23.38 -12.60
CA ALA A 329 5.05 23.71 -13.36
C ALA A 329 5.16 22.86 -14.62
N LYS A 330 6.02 23.30 -15.55
CA LYS A 330 6.28 22.57 -16.79
C LYS A 330 7.04 21.30 -16.48
N LEU A 331 6.78 20.23 -17.23
CA LEU A 331 7.49 18.96 -17.06
C LEU A 331 9.00 19.14 -17.24
N ILE A 332 9.42 19.95 -18.21
CA ILE A 332 10.85 20.19 -18.50
C ILE A 332 11.62 20.69 -17.28
N ASP A 333 11.00 21.53 -16.45
CA ASP A 333 11.62 22.10 -15.25
C ASP A 333 11.91 21.02 -14.20
N HIS A 334 11.09 19.96 -14.17
CA HIS A 334 11.29 18.80 -13.30
C HIS A 334 12.34 17.85 -13.84
N LEU A 335 12.39 17.62 -15.17
CA LEU A 335 13.31 16.67 -15.79
C LEU A 335 14.77 16.97 -15.47
N HIS A 336 15.15 18.25 -15.45
CA HIS A 336 16.51 18.68 -15.07
C HIS A 336 16.92 18.25 -13.64
N SER A 337 15.95 18.04 -12.75
CA SER A 337 16.21 17.57 -11.37
C SER A 337 16.05 16.06 -11.23
N LEU A 338 15.51 15.37 -12.23
CA LEU A 338 15.19 13.95 -12.18
C LEU A 338 16.20 13.09 -12.94
N SER A 339 16.77 13.60 -14.03
CA SER A 339 17.64 12.85 -14.92
C SER A 339 18.73 13.75 -15.51
N PRO A 340 19.96 13.24 -15.71
CA PRO A 340 21.02 13.96 -16.41
C PRO A 340 20.82 13.97 -17.94
N ILE A 341 19.89 13.18 -18.48
CA ILE A 341 19.59 13.11 -19.91
C ILE A 341 18.97 14.43 -20.38
N ASP A 342 19.26 14.82 -21.62
CA ASP A 342 18.68 16.03 -22.22
C ASP A 342 17.15 16.03 -22.15
N ALA A 343 16.59 17.00 -21.44
CA ALA A 343 15.16 17.08 -21.19
C ALA A 343 14.35 17.26 -22.49
N MET A 344 14.89 17.99 -23.47
CA MET A 344 14.24 18.17 -24.77
C MET A 344 14.20 16.87 -25.58
N HIS A 345 15.26 16.06 -25.50
CA HIS A 345 15.31 14.73 -26.08
C HIS A 345 14.22 13.82 -25.49
N ILE A 346 14.09 13.77 -24.15
CA ILE A 346 13.04 13.00 -23.47
C ILE A 346 11.65 13.45 -23.94
N LEU A 347 11.37 14.77 -23.92
CA LEU A 347 10.07 15.31 -24.33
C LEU A 347 9.71 14.95 -25.78
N LYS A 348 10.70 14.97 -26.68
CA LYS A 348 10.51 14.57 -28.07
C LYS A 348 10.16 13.09 -28.19
N GLN A 349 10.80 12.21 -27.40
CA GLN A 349 10.52 10.78 -27.40
C GLN A 349 9.11 10.48 -26.88
N ILE A 350 8.67 11.13 -25.80
CA ILE A 350 7.30 10.98 -25.28
C ILE A 350 6.25 11.81 -26.02
N LYS A 351 6.62 12.47 -27.12
CA LYS A 351 5.74 13.28 -27.97
C LYS A 351 4.99 14.38 -27.20
N LYS A 352 5.68 15.06 -26.26
CA LYS A 352 5.13 16.19 -25.51
C LYS A 352 5.79 17.51 -25.90
N ASN A 353 5.01 18.59 -25.81
CA ASN A 353 5.49 19.96 -26.02
C ASN A 353 6.30 20.41 -24.78
N LYS A 354 7.30 21.29 -24.97
CA LYS A 354 8.07 21.97 -23.90
C LYS A 354 7.21 22.67 -22.85
N ASP A 355 6.00 23.11 -23.23
CA ASP A 355 5.10 23.85 -22.35
C ASP A 355 4.10 22.94 -21.60
N VAL A 356 4.18 21.61 -21.76
CA VAL A 356 3.31 20.67 -21.04
C VAL A 356 3.52 20.81 -19.54
N LYS A 357 2.43 20.90 -18.77
CA LYS A 357 2.49 20.90 -17.30
C LYS A 357 2.29 19.48 -16.78
N VAL A 358 2.85 19.22 -15.60
CA VAL A 358 2.67 17.93 -14.91
C VAL A 358 1.20 17.59 -14.72
N ILE A 359 0.37 18.57 -14.33
CA ILE A 359 -1.06 18.34 -14.07
C ILE A 359 -1.85 17.96 -15.33
N ASP A 360 -1.33 18.25 -16.51
CA ASP A 360 -1.98 17.95 -17.80
C ASP A 360 -1.62 16.55 -18.33
N MET A 361 -0.69 15.85 -17.68
CA MET A 361 -0.25 14.51 -18.07
C MET A 361 -1.17 13.42 -17.50
N TYR A 362 -1.54 12.47 -18.35
CA TYR A 362 -2.30 11.28 -17.94
C TYR A 362 -1.40 10.24 -17.28
N PRO A 363 -1.95 9.27 -16.52
CA PRO A 363 -1.14 8.24 -15.89
C PRO A 363 -0.21 7.51 -16.86
N GLU A 364 -0.69 7.16 -18.05
CA GLU A 364 0.08 6.48 -19.09
C GLU A 364 1.24 7.35 -19.62
N ASP A 365 1.08 8.68 -19.62
CA ASP A 365 2.16 9.59 -20.00
C ASP A 365 3.32 9.53 -18.99
N PHE A 366 3.03 9.38 -17.70
CA PHE A 366 4.05 9.22 -16.68
C PHE A 366 4.74 7.85 -16.76
N GLN A 367 3.98 6.78 -17.01
CA GLN A 367 4.57 5.47 -17.25
C GLN A 367 5.50 5.51 -18.45
N HIS A 368 5.04 6.09 -19.56
CA HIS A 368 5.84 6.21 -20.78
C HIS A 368 7.08 7.09 -20.57
N LEU A 369 6.97 8.18 -19.81
CA LEU A 369 8.11 9.01 -19.40
C LEU A 369 9.17 8.20 -18.64
N PHE A 370 8.74 7.45 -17.63
CA PHE A 370 9.64 6.61 -16.84
C PHE A 370 10.34 5.57 -17.71
N GLU A 371 9.58 4.82 -18.51
CA GLU A 371 10.12 3.79 -19.39
C GLU A 371 11.06 4.37 -20.46
N THR A 372 10.80 5.59 -20.93
CA THR A 372 11.67 6.29 -21.89
C THR A 372 13.03 6.63 -21.28
N ILE A 373 13.05 7.14 -20.04
CA ILE A 373 14.30 7.42 -19.31
C ILE A 373 15.04 6.11 -19.01
N GLU A 374 14.33 5.08 -18.56
CA GLU A 374 14.90 3.74 -18.30
C GLU A 374 15.48 3.07 -19.55
N CYS A 375 14.89 3.26 -20.72
CA CYS A 375 15.37 2.68 -21.99
C CYS A 375 16.50 3.48 -22.66
N SER A 376 16.90 4.61 -22.10
CA SER A 376 17.99 5.42 -22.66
C SER A 376 19.31 4.66 -22.66
N LYS A 377 20.12 4.85 -23.71
CA LYS A 377 21.39 4.15 -23.94
C LYS A 377 22.60 4.83 -23.26
N ASP A 378 22.40 5.93 -22.54
CA ASP A 378 23.49 6.60 -21.81
C ASP A 378 23.75 5.85 -20.50
N ASP A 379 24.84 5.07 -20.49
CA ASP A 379 24.98 3.88 -19.62
C ASP A 379 25.45 4.12 -18.18
N ASN A 380 25.78 5.36 -17.76
CA ASN A 380 26.36 5.53 -16.42
C ASN A 380 25.33 5.89 -15.33
N TYR A 381 24.39 6.81 -15.58
CA TYR A 381 23.37 7.23 -14.60
C TYR A 381 22.12 7.78 -15.31
N LYS A 382 20.96 7.12 -15.15
CA LYS A 382 19.70 7.53 -15.79
C LYS A 382 18.85 8.45 -14.91
N TRP A 383 19.00 8.32 -13.59
CA TRP A 383 18.22 9.04 -12.59
C TRP A 383 19.12 9.72 -11.57
N LEU A 384 18.67 10.89 -11.11
CA LEU A 384 19.25 11.62 -9.98
C LEU A 384 18.50 11.23 -8.69
N TYR A 385 18.54 9.93 -8.36
CA TYR A 385 17.88 9.36 -7.19
C TYR A 385 18.93 8.96 -6.14
N ASP A 386 18.69 9.31 -4.87
CA ASP A 386 19.50 8.87 -3.73
C ASP A 386 18.56 8.18 -2.73
N ASP A 387 18.82 6.90 -2.46
CA ASP A 387 17.94 5.93 -1.75
C ASP A 387 17.51 6.39 -0.35
N PHE A 388 18.15 7.40 0.24
CA PHE A 388 17.98 7.78 1.65
C PHE A 388 16.65 8.46 2.02
N MET A 389 15.75 8.72 1.08
CA MET A 389 14.59 9.60 1.30
C MET A 389 13.25 8.90 1.60
N GLU A 390 13.15 7.57 1.47
CA GLU A 390 11.84 6.89 1.59
C GLU A 390 11.44 6.45 3.01
N ASP A 391 12.40 6.23 3.90
CA ASP A 391 12.13 5.68 5.24
C ASP A 391 11.55 6.69 6.26
N VAL A 392 11.50 7.98 5.92
CA VAL A 392 11.11 9.04 6.87
C VAL A 392 9.62 9.39 6.81
N ILE A 393 8.89 9.00 5.76
CA ILE A 393 7.54 9.52 5.49
C ILE A 393 6.58 8.43 5.00
N ILE A 394 6.24 7.46 5.85
CA ILE A 394 4.98 6.67 5.74
C ILE A 394 4.31 6.55 7.10
#